data_AF-A0A357IEW8-F1
#
_entry.id   AF-A0A357IEW8-F1
#
_cell.length_a   1.000
_cell.length_b   1.000
_cell.length_c   1.000
_cell.angle_alpha   90.00
_cell.angle_beta   90.00
_cell.angle_gamma   90.00
#
_symmetry.space_group_name_H-M   'P 1'
#
loop_
_entity.id
_entity.type
_entity.pdbx_description
1 polymer ?
#
loop_
_entity_poly.entity_id
_entity_poly.type
_entity_poly.pdbx_seq_one_letter_code
_entity_poly.pdbx_strand_id
1 'polypeptide(L)'
;MLIIPLLTAALLVPVVVVFVPVRVASNHWLWEWAQALGYLAVGSAALLFVYRHRPAVFPRFRSVYFTYLHRDLGMMTCALVIAHLGVLLFAEPLLIEHLTLTAPWHMLSGIAATVLLVPLGIGALPAVRQRLWGGRRRFRRWHLRLSLVFAALLLHHIVGSGGYINHASQVLVLSAMAIAIAVAFARRH
;
A
#
# COMPACT_ATOMS: atom_id res chain seq x y z
N MET A 1 -11.78 16.62 16.05
CA MET A 1 -11.14 15.32 16.31
C MET A 1 -11.57 14.23 15.30
N LEU A 2 -11.89 14.59 14.05
CA LEU A 2 -12.45 13.66 13.05
C LEU A 2 -11.41 12.93 12.17
N ILE A 3 -10.13 13.32 12.20
CA ILE A 3 -9.09 12.68 11.36
C ILE A 3 -8.72 11.28 11.86
N ILE A 4 -8.66 11.08 13.17
CA ILE A 4 -8.36 9.77 13.76
C ILE A 4 -9.45 8.77 13.36
N PRO A 5 -10.76 9.01 13.59
CA PRO A 5 -11.79 8.07 13.15
C PRO A 5 -11.87 7.91 11.62
N LEU A 6 -11.51 8.92 10.82
CA LEU A 6 -11.43 8.78 9.36
C LEU A 6 -10.23 7.93 8.91
N LEU A 7 -9.07 8.08 9.56
CA LEU A 7 -7.89 7.22 9.38
C LEU A 7 -8.18 5.80 9.83
N THR A 8 -8.79 5.64 10.99
CA THR A 8 -9.20 4.36 11.56
C THR A 8 -10.26 3.70 10.68
N ALA A 9 -11.27 4.43 10.18
CA ALA A 9 -12.24 3.91 9.22
C ALA A 9 -11.61 3.56 7.86
N ALA A 10 -10.69 4.39 7.34
CA ALA A 10 -10.00 4.10 6.09
C ALA A 10 -9.03 2.91 6.19
N LEU A 11 -8.46 2.63 7.37
CA LEU A 11 -7.69 1.42 7.65
C LEU A 11 -8.60 0.21 7.93
N LEU A 12 -9.75 0.42 8.58
CA LEU A 12 -10.70 -0.65 8.92
C LEU A 12 -11.55 -1.07 7.73
N VAL A 13 -11.88 -0.20 6.76
CA VAL A 13 -12.72 -0.57 5.62
C VAL A 13 -12.07 -1.67 4.77
N PRO A 14 -10.78 -1.62 4.39
CA PRO A 14 -10.11 -2.73 3.72
C PRO A 14 -10.10 -4.01 4.56
N VAL A 15 -9.90 -3.90 5.88
CA VAL A 15 -9.93 -5.04 6.81
C VAL A 15 -11.32 -5.68 6.85
N VAL A 16 -12.36 -4.88 7.09
CA VAL A 16 -13.75 -5.33 7.19
C VAL A 16 -14.23 -5.91 5.85
N VAL A 17 -13.87 -5.29 4.72
CA VAL A 17 -14.26 -5.76 3.37
C VAL A 17 -13.61 -7.12 3.00
N VAL A 18 -12.46 -7.43 3.57
CA VAL A 18 -11.76 -8.72 3.37
C VAL A 18 -12.31 -9.80 4.29
N PHE A 19 -12.59 -9.46 5.55
CA PHE A 19 -12.99 -10.43 6.56
C PHE A 19 -14.49 -10.79 6.55
N VAL A 20 -15.36 -10.09 5.82
CA VAL A 20 -16.82 -10.21 5.99
C VAL A 20 -17.50 -11.35 5.20
N PRO A 21 -17.05 -11.83 4.02
CA PRO A 21 -17.73 -13.03 3.47
C PRO A 21 -16.89 -14.12 2.79
N VAL A 22 -15.57 -14.05 2.65
CA VAL A 22 -14.83 -15.12 1.94
C VAL A 22 -13.83 -15.78 2.89
N ARG A 23 -14.31 -16.76 3.66
CA ARG A 23 -13.43 -17.84 4.13
C ARG A 23 -13.02 -18.63 2.90
N VAL A 24 -11.92 -18.23 2.25
CA VAL A 24 -11.22 -19.21 1.41
C VAL A 24 -10.85 -20.31 2.39
N ALA A 25 -11.31 -21.53 2.17
CA ALA A 25 -11.04 -22.66 3.02
C ALA A 25 -9.56 -23.05 2.92
N SER A 26 -8.67 -22.17 3.40
CA SER A 26 -7.31 -22.52 3.72
C SER A 26 -7.34 -23.17 5.09
N ASN A 27 -6.83 -24.39 5.20
CA ASN A 27 -6.86 -25.14 6.47
C ASN A 27 -5.88 -24.58 7.53
N HIS A 28 -5.29 -23.40 7.31
CA HIS A 28 -4.22 -22.86 8.14
C HIS A 28 -4.45 -21.39 8.52
N TRP A 29 -4.72 -21.13 9.80
CA TRP A 29 -4.98 -19.79 10.35
C TRP A 29 -3.87 -18.77 10.08
N LEU A 30 -2.60 -19.19 9.93
CA LEU A 30 -1.51 -18.28 9.54
C LEU A 30 -1.68 -17.70 8.14
N TRP A 31 -2.28 -18.45 7.21
CA TRP A 31 -2.56 -17.95 5.86
C TRP A 31 -3.52 -16.76 5.92
N GLU A 32 -4.59 -16.90 6.69
CA GLU A 32 -5.57 -15.82 6.91
C GLU A 32 -4.91 -14.56 7.51
N TRP A 33 -3.98 -14.72 8.47
CA TRP A 33 -3.20 -13.61 9.01
C TRP A 33 -2.30 -12.96 7.98
N ALA A 34 -1.61 -13.74 7.16
CA ALA A 34 -0.82 -13.23 6.05
C ALA A 34 -1.68 -12.37 5.12
N GLN A 35 -2.85 -12.85 4.72
CA GLN A 35 -3.77 -12.10 3.87
C GLN A 35 -4.23 -10.79 4.53
N ALA A 36 -4.60 -10.84 5.82
CA ALA A 36 -4.98 -9.66 6.59
C ALA A 36 -3.89 -8.59 6.62
N LEU A 37 -2.63 -9.00 6.84
CA LEU A 37 -1.46 -8.12 6.81
C LEU A 37 -1.26 -7.49 5.43
N GLY A 38 -1.44 -8.26 4.37
CA GLY A 38 -1.38 -7.77 2.99
C GLY A 38 -2.42 -6.68 2.74
N TYR A 39 -3.68 -6.91 3.12
CA TYR A 39 -4.74 -5.92 2.94
C TYR A 39 -4.59 -4.68 3.83
N LEU A 40 -4.10 -4.84 5.06
CA LEU A 40 -3.71 -3.72 5.91
C LEU A 40 -2.63 -2.87 5.26
N ALA A 41 -1.61 -3.50 4.65
CA ALA A 41 -0.54 -2.79 3.94
C ALA A 41 -1.09 -2.00 2.74
N VAL A 42 -2.07 -2.56 2.02
CA VAL A 42 -2.75 -1.88 0.92
C VAL A 42 -3.52 -0.65 1.43
N GLY A 43 -4.28 -0.80 2.51
CA GLY A 43 -4.99 0.29 3.15
C GLY A 43 -4.05 1.41 3.60
N SER A 44 -2.95 1.07 4.28
CA SER A 44 -1.95 2.05 4.71
C SER A 44 -1.26 2.73 3.51
N ALA A 45 -0.95 1.98 2.46
CA ALA A 45 -0.39 2.51 1.23
C ALA A 45 -1.33 3.49 0.53
N ALA A 46 -2.63 3.18 0.45
CA ALA A 46 -3.62 4.07 -0.14
C ALA A 46 -3.72 5.41 0.62
N LEU A 47 -3.64 5.36 1.95
CA LEU A 47 -3.65 6.56 2.79
C LEU A 47 -2.45 7.48 2.55
N LEU A 48 -1.29 6.94 2.13
CA LEU A 48 -0.14 7.75 1.73
C LEU A 48 -0.44 8.65 0.52
N PHE A 49 -1.32 8.22 -0.39
CA PHE A 49 -1.75 9.02 -1.54
C PHE A 49 -2.81 10.05 -1.14
N VAL A 50 -3.74 9.68 -0.26
CA VAL A 50 -4.81 10.57 0.23
C VAL A 50 -4.24 11.72 1.06
N TYR A 51 -3.36 11.43 2.02
CA TYR A 51 -2.85 12.41 3.00
C TYR A 51 -1.53 13.09 2.59
N ARG A 52 -1.21 13.09 1.29
CA ARG A 52 0.05 13.64 0.77
C ARG A 52 0.24 15.14 1.05
N HIS A 53 -0.84 15.91 1.13
CA HIS A 53 -0.81 17.36 1.42
C HIS A 53 -1.96 17.79 2.35
N ARG A 54 -1.73 18.89 3.08
CA ARG A 54 -2.70 19.54 3.97
C ARG A 54 -4.06 19.64 3.25
N PRO A 55 -5.16 19.08 3.78
CA PRO A 55 -6.47 19.22 3.18
C PRO A 55 -6.81 20.71 3.10
N ALA A 56 -7.16 21.18 1.89
CA ALA A 56 -7.42 22.59 1.62
C ALA A 56 -8.67 23.12 2.34
N VAL A 57 -9.59 22.22 2.68
CA VAL A 57 -10.96 22.61 3.04
C VAL A 57 -11.18 22.55 4.55
N PHE A 58 -10.80 21.46 5.24
CA PHE A 58 -10.94 21.32 6.70
C PHE A 58 -10.38 19.96 7.15
N PRO A 59 -9.82 19.78 8.36
CA PRO A 59 -9.44 20.78 9.35
C PRO A 59 -8.04 21.37 9.07
N ARG A 60 -7.77 22.58 9.60
CA ARG A 60 -6.49 23.30 9.39
C ARG A 60 -5.35 22.75 10.26
N PHE A 61 -4.87 21.53 10.01
CA PHE A 61 -3.67 21.01 10.69
C PHE A 61 -2.38 21.68 10.18
N ARG A 62 -1.32 21.70 11.00
CA ARG A 62 0.01 22.14 10.56
C ARG A 62 0.54 21.19 9.49
N SER A 63 1.22 21.70 8.46
CA SER A 63 1.84 20.88 7.39
C SER A 63 2.83 19.83 7.92
N VAL A 64 3.44 20.14 9.06
CA VAL A 64 4.33 19.24 9.81
C VAL A 64 3.63 17.96 10.23
N TYR A 65 2.36 18.02 10.64
CA TYR A 65 1.57 16.84 11.04
C TYR A 65 1.47 15.82 9.89
N PHE A 66 1.10 16.27 8.69
CA PHE A 66 0.99 15.38 7.52
C PHE A 66 2.34 14.82 7.08
N THR A 67 3.43 15.53 7.37
CA THR A 67 4.78 15.04 7.09
C THR A 67 5.15 13.88 8.00
N TYR A 68 4.84 13.98 9.30
CA TYR A 68 5.01 12.88 10.24
C TYR A 68 4.05 11.73 9.93
N LEU A 69 2.77 12.02 9.71
CA LEU A 69 1.77 10.99 9.35
C LEU A 69 2.17 10.21 8.10
N HIS A 70 2.64 10.88 7.04
CA HIS A 70 3.11 10.20 5.84
C HIS A 70 4.35 9.34 6.10
N ARG A 71 5.27 9.80 6.96
CA ARG A 71 6.43 9.00 7.37
C ARG A 71 5.98 7.75 8.15
N ASP A 72 5.11 7.91 9.13
CA ASP A 72 4.68 6.84 10.02
C ASP A 72 3.84 5.80 9.24
N LEU A 73 2.94 6.25 8.37
CA LEU A 73 2.21 5.37 7.45
C LEU A 73 3.15 4.64 6.48
N GLY A 74 4.23 5.29 6.04
CA GLY A 74 5.25 4.66 5.18
C GLY A 74 5.98 3.54 5.92
N MET A 75 6.41 3.79 7.15
CA MET A 75 7.04 2.78 8.01
C MET A 75 6.09 1.64 8.35
N MET A 76 4.83 1.95 8.67
CA MET A 76 3.79 0.95 8.92
C MET A 76 3.54 0.09 7.68
N THR A 77 3.44 0.67 6.49
CA THR A 77 3.29 -0.06 5.23
C THR A 77 4.46 -1.03 5.03
N CYS A 78 5.71 -0.57 5.23
CA CYS A 78 6.88 -1.44 5.13
C CYS A 78 6.83 -2.59 6.15
N ALA A 79 6.49 -2.30 7.41
CA ALA A 79 6.40 -3.32 8.45
C ALA A 79 5.33 -4.37 8.12
N LEU A 80 4.16 -3.94 7.64
CA LEU A 80 3.07 -4.83 7.24
C LEU A 80 3.44 -5.70 6.04
N VAL A 81 4.14 -5.16 5.03
CA VAL A 81 4.61 -5.95 3.88
C VAL A 81 5.66 -6.98 4.31
N ILE A 82 6.61 -6.60 5.17
CA ILE A 82 7.60 -7.53 5.72
C ILE A 82 6.91 -8.65 6.52
N ALA A 83 5.93 -8.30 7.37
CA ALA A 83 5.18 -9.27 8.14
C ALA A 83 4.33 -10.18 7.24
N HIS A 84 3.66 -9.64 6.22
CA HIS A 84 2.91 -10.39 5.22
C HIS A 84 3.79 -11.45 4.53
N LEU A 85 4.96 -11.04 4.03
CA LEU A 85 5.90 -11.96 3.38
C LEU A 85 6.49 -12.97 4.37
N GLY A 86 6.85 -12.53 5.58
CA GLY A 86 7.41 -13.40 6.62
C GLY A 86 6.44 -14.49 7.05
N VAL A 87 5.17 -14.13 7.29
CA VAL A 87 4.11 -15.09 7.64
C VAL A 87 3.82 -16.03 6.47
N LEU A 88 3.76 -15.53 5.23
CA LEU A 88 3.56 -16.38 4.04
C LEU A 88 4.69 -17.41 3.88
N LEU A 89 5.95 -16.98 3.92
CA LEU A 89 7.10 -17.88 3.76
C LEU A 89 7.26 -18.88 4.91
N PHE A 90 6.81 -18.50 6.12
CA PHE A 90 6.79 -19.40 7.26
C PHE A 90 5.65 -20.41 7.18
N ALA A 91 4.45 -19.98 6.77
CA ALA A 91 3.27 -20.82 6.70
C ALA A 91 3.27 -21.76 5.49
N GLU A 92 3.85 -21.33 4.36
CA GLU A 92 3.96 -22.10 3.13
C GLU A 92 5.38 -21.96 2.54
N PRO A 93 6.34 -22.78 3.01
CA PRO A 93 7.73 -22.70 2.56
C PRO A 93 7.92 -22.93 1.06
N LEU A 94 7.02 -23.67 0.40
CA LEU A 94 7.05 -23.89 -1.06
C LEU A 94 6.81 -22.60 -1.86
N LEU A 95 6.33 -21.52 -1.22
CA LEU A 95 6.29 -20.18 -1.85
C LEU A 95 7.67 -19.66 -2.22
N ILE A 96 8.76 -20.19 -1.67
CA ILE A 96 10.12 -19.84 -2.10
C ILE A 96 10.32 -20.11 -3.60
N GLU A 97 9.71 -21.16 -4.15
CA GLU A 97 9.78 -21.46 -5.59
C GLU A 97 9.16 -20.35 -6.44
N HIS A 98 8.16 -19.65 -5.87
CA HIS A 98 7.46 -18.52 -6.48
C HIS A 98 8.21 -17.19 -6.34
N LEU A 99 9.41 -17.19 -5.73
CA LEU A 99 10.31 -16.03 -5.76
C LEU A 99 11.14 -15.97 -7.05
N THR A 100 10.98 -16.94 -7.94
CA THR A 100 11.65 -17.00 -9.24
C THR A 100 10.81 -16.36 -10.36
N LEU A 101 11.42 -16.11 -11.51
CA LEU A 101 10.76 -15.49 -12.67
C LEU A 101 9.69 -16.38 -13.33
N THR A 102 9.53 -17.62 -12.90
CA THR A 102 8.50 -18.54 -13.40
C THR A 102 7.17 -18.39 -12.68
N ALA A 103 7.12 -17.60 -11.60
CA ALA A 103 5.90 -17.35 -10.85
C ALA A 103 4.83 -16.65 -11.71
N PRO A 104 3.54 -16.85 -11.40
CA PRO A 104 2.47 -16.09 -12.03
C PRO A 104 2.72 -14.58 -12.00
N TRP A 105 2.36 -13.87 -13.07
CA TRP A 105 2.62 -12.44 -13.23
C TRP A 105 2.12 -11.57 -12.05
N HIS A 106 1.01 -11.96 -11.43
CA HIS A 106 0.50 -11.24 -10.25
C HIS A 106 1.44 -11.38 -9.04
N MET A 107 2.07 -12.54 -8.83
CA MET A 107 3.08 -12.72 -7.78
C MET A 107 4.34 -11.90 -8.08
N LEU A 108 4.81 -11.93 -9.33
CA LEU A 108 5.94 -11.09 -9.77
C LEU A 108 5.68 -9.61 -9.53
N SER A 109 4.45 -9.13 -9.75
CA SER A 109 4.10 -7.74 -9.45
C SER A 109 4.14 -7.42 -7.95
N GLY A 110 3.79 -8.37 -7.07
CA GLY A 110 3.94 -8.22 -5.61
C GLY A 110 5.39 -8.16 -5.18
N ILE A 111 6.25 -9.00 -5.75
CA ILE A 111 7.71 -8.97 -5.54
C ILE A 111 8.27 -7.63 -6.01
N ALA A 112 7.95 -7.20 -7.23
CA ALA A 112 8.40 -5.94 -7.78
C ALA A 112 7.94 -4.73 -6.94
N ALA A 113 6.70 -4.74 -6.45
CA ALA A 113 6.18 -3.71 -5.53
C ALA A 113 6.96 -3.67 -4.21
N THR A 114 7.27 -4.85 -3.65
CA THR A 114 8.07 -4.98 -2.43
C THR A 114 9.49 -4.44 -2.64
N VAL A 115 10.15 -4.82 -3.73
CA VAL A 115 11.48 -4.29 -4.07
C VAL A 115 11.44 -2.78 -4.25
N LEU A 116 10.38 -2.25 -4.85
CA LEU A 116 10.20 -0.81 -5.07
C LEU A 116 9.93 -0.01 -3.78
N LEU A 117 9.43 -0.64 -2.71
CA LEU A 117 9.32 0.00 -1.39
C LEU A 117 10.68 0.39 -0.82
N VAL A 118 11.74 -0.36 -1.12
CA VAL A 118 13.11 -0.09 -0.63
C VAL A 118 13.62 1.29 -1.08
N PRO A 119 13.70 1.62 -2.39
CA PRO A 119 14.11 2.95 -2.83
C PRO A 119 13.10 4.03 -2.46
N LEU A 120 11.81 3.73 -2.33
CA LEU A 120 10.81 4.69 -1.84
C LEU A 120 11.05 5.09 -0.38
N GLY A 121 11.33 4.11 0.49
CA GLY A 121 11.62 4.33 1.91
C GLY A 121 13.00 4.92 2.15
N ILE A 122 14.06 4.26 1.65
CA ILE A 122 15.45 4.70 1.83
C ILE A 122 15.66 6.07 1.16
N GLY A 123 15.11 6.28 -0.04
CA GLY A 123 15.21 7.54 -0.76
C GLY A 123 14.54 8.71 -0.05
N ALA A 124 13.60 8.46 0.88
CA ALA A 124 12.95 9.49 1.67
C ALA A 124 13.78 9.96 2.87
N LEU A 125 14.82 9.21 3.28
CA LEU A 125 15.71 9.59 4.38
C LEU A 125 16.43 10.90 4.05
N PRO A 126 16.54 11.87 4.98
CA PRO A 126 17.12 13.18 4.70
C PRO A 126 18.51 13.14 4.08
N ALA A 127 19.40 12.29 4.63
CA ALA A 127 20.78 12.15 4.17
C ALA A 127 20.85 11.57 2.74
N VAL A 128 20.12 10.48 2.48
CA VAL A 128 20.07 9.83 1.16
C VAL A 128 19.42 10.75 0.14
N ARG A 129 18.33 11.42 0.51
CA ARG A 129 17.58 12.32 -0.35
C ARG A 129 18.46 13.46 -0.87
N GLN A 130 19.24 14.07 0.02
CA GLN A 130 20.15 15.15 -0.34
C GLN A 130 21.25 14.64 -1.28
N ARG A 131 21.84 13.47 -0.97
CA ARG A 131 22.92 12.87 -1.76
C ARG A 131 22.49 12.43 -3.16
N LEU A 132 21.37 11.72 -3.29
CA LEU A 132 20.94 11.13 -4.57
C LEU A 132 20.28 12.13 -5.52
N TRP A 133 19.51 13.08 -4.99
CA TRP A 133 18.62 13.90 -5.82
C TRP A 133 19.08 15.34 -6.00
N GLY A 134 20.02 15.83 -5.18
CA GLY A 134 20.59 17.18 -5.26
C GLY A 134 19.58 18.32 -5.07
N GLY A 135 18.28 18.04 -4.93
CA GLY A 135 17.25 19.05 -4.83
C GLY A 135 15.84 18.50 -4.61
N ARG A 136 15.01 19.27 -3.88
CA ARG A 136 13.64 18.89 -3.51
C ARG A 136 12.72 18.61 -4.71
N ARG A 137 12.87 19.37 -5.81
CA ARG A 137 12.05 19.21 -7.03
C ARG A 137 12.32 17.88 -7.73
N ARG A 138 13.57 17.43 -7.80
CA ARG A 138 13.97 16.18 -8.46
C ARG A 138 13.48 14.99 -7.66
N PHE A 139 13.73 14.99 -6.34
CA PHE A 139 13.20 13.99 -5.42
C PHE A 139 11.68 13.85 -5.53
N ARG A 140 10.93 14.96 -5.46
CA ARG A 140 9.47 14.92 -5.51
C ARG A 140 8.93 14.30 -6.81
N ARG A 141 9.56 14.58 -7.95
CA ARG A 141 9.15 14.01 -9.25
C ARG A 141 9.40 12.51 -9.30
N TRP A 142 10.59 12.07 -8.89
CA TRP A 142 10.93 10.65 -8.91
C TRP A 142 10.20 9.83 -7.88
N HIS A 143 10.11 10.32 -6.63
CA HIS A 143 9.32 9.67 -5.60
C HIS A 143 7.87 9.50 -6.06
N LEU A 144 7.26 10.51 -6.70
CA LEU A 144 5.92 10.38 -7.29
C LEU A 144 5.84 9.30 -8.37
N ARG A 145 6.76 9.30 -9.35
CA ARG A 145 6.75 8.32 -10.44
C ARG A 145 6.88 6.89 -9.90
N LEU A 146 7.80 6.68 -8.97
CA LEU A 146 7.99 5.38 -8.32
C LEU A 146 6.77 4.98 -7.49
N SER A 147 6.13 5.92 -6.78
CA SER A 147 4.88 5.65 -6.06
C SER A 147 3.73 5.25 -7.01
N LEU A 148 3.64 5.85 -8.20
CA LEU A 148 2.61 5.46 -9.19
C LEU A 148 2.86 4.06 -9.74
N VAL A 149 4.11 3.73 -10.06
CA VAL A 149 4.49 2.37 -10.48
C VAL A 149 4.19 1.37 -9.35
N PHE A 150 4.53 1.70 -8.11
CA PHE A 150 4.21 0.89 -6.94
C PHE A 150 2.69 0.65 -6.81
N ALA A 151 1.87 1.70 -6.95
CA ALA A 151 0.43 1.57 -6.87
C ALA A 151 -0.16 0.69 -7.99
N ALA A 152 0.36 0.80 -9.22
CA ALA A 152 -0.06 -0.03 -10.33
C ALA A 152 0.32 -1.51 -10.13
N LEU A 153 1.54 -1.79 -9.67
CA LEU A 153 1.99 -3.14 -9.34
C LEU A 153 1.17 -3.75 -8.20
N LEU A 154 0.90 -2.97 -7.16
CA LEU A 154 0.08 -3.38 -6.03
C LEU A 154 -1.34 -3.73 -6.47
N LEU A 155 -1.96 -2.89 -7.31
CA LEU A 155 -3.30 -3.15 -7.84
C LEU A 155 -3.32 -4.43 -8.70
N HIS A 156 -2.35 -4.60 -9.59
CA HIS A 156 -2.22 -5.81 -10.41
C HIS A 156 -2.05 -7.08 -9.55
N HIS A 157 -1.21 -7.01 -8.50
CA HIS A 157 -1.02 -8.11 -7.56
C HIS A 157 -2.33 -8.50 -6.86
N ILE A 158 -3.07 -7.53 -6.36
CA ILE A 158 -4.33 -7.76 -5.63
C ILE A 158 -5.39 -8.35 -6.56
N VAL A 159 -5.61 -7.73 -7.73
CA VAL A 159 -6.61 -8.18 -8.71
C VAL A 159 -6.26 -9.57 -9.25
N GLY A 160 -5.00 -9.80 -9.58
CA GLY A 160 -4.54 -11.07 -10.14
C GLY A 160 -4.47 -12.21 -9.14
N SER A 161 -4.43 -11.94 -7.83
CA SER A 161 -4.43 -13.01 -6.81
C SER A 161 -5.75 -13.76 -6.72
N GLY A 162 -6.87 -13.17 -7.20
CA GLY A 162 -8.15 -13.84 -7.42
C GLY A 162 -8.86 -14.47 -6.20
N GLY A 163 -8.20 -14.55 -5.04
CA GLY A 163 -8.69 -15.33 -3.89
C GLY A 163 -9.79 -14.66 -3.08
N TYR A 164 -9.90 -13.34 -3.13
CA TYR A 164 -10.74 -12.57 -2.20
C TYR A 164 -11.53 -11.43 -2.86
N ILE A 165 -11.49 -11.25 -4.18
CA ILE A 165 -12.27 -10.22 -4.90
C ILE A 165 -13.39 -10.92 -5.67
N ASN A 166 -14.33 -11.47 -4.92
CA ASN A 166 -15.43 -12.27 -5.48
C ASN A 166 -16.77 -11.51 -5.38
N HIS A 167 -16.76 -10.33 -4.75
CA HIS A 167 -17.94 -9.50 -4.55
C HIS A 167 -17.79 -8.10 -5.15
N ALA A 168 -18.86 -7.61 -5.78
CA ALA A 168 -18.91 -6.28 -6.40
C ALA A 168 -18.54 -5.13 -5.45
N SER A 169 -18.76 -5.29 -4.14
CA SER A 169 -18.36 -4.32 -3.12
C SER A 169 -16.85 -4.15 -3.03
N GLN A 170 -16.07 -5.22 -3.19
CA GLN A 170 -14.60 -5.20 -3.17
C GLN A 170 -14.04 -4.50 -4.40
N VAL A 171 -14.64 -4.77 -5.57
CA VAL A 171 -14.32 -4.06 -6.82
C VAL A 171 -14.63 -2.57 -6.69
N LEU A 172 -15.81 -2.21 -6.17
CA LEU A 172 -16.20 -0.81 -5.97
C LEU A 172 -15.23 -0.05 -5.05
N VAL A 173 -14.78 -0.67 -3.95
CA VAL A 173 -13.80 -0.05 -3.04
C VAL A 173 -12.46 0.15 -3.74
N LEU A 174 -11.95 -0.87 -4.46
CA LEU A 174 -10.70 -0.78 -5.20
C LEU A 174 -10.78 0.27 -6.34
N SER A 175 -11.91 0.32 -7.06
CA SER A 175 -12.18 1.33 -8.09
C SER A 175 -12.27 2.74 -7.49
N ALA A 176 -12.95 2.92 -6.35
CA ALA A 176 -13.00 4.20 -5.66
C ALA A 176 -11.62 4.66 -5.21
N MET A 177 -10.78 3.73 -4.75
CA MET A 177 -9.39 4.01 -4.36
C MET A 177 -8.54 4.42 -5.58
N ALA A 178 -8.67 3.71 -6.71
CA ALA A 178 -8.02 4.06 -7.97
C ALA A 178 -8.47 5.43 -8.50
N ILE A 179 -9.78 5.72 -8.42
CA ILE A 179 -10.34 7.03 -8.80
C ILE A 179 -9.83 8.12 -7.86
N ALA A 180 -9.76 7.89 -6.56
CA ALA A 180 -9.22 8.87 -5.62
C ALA A 180 -7.74 9.19 -5.94
N ILE A 181 -6.94 8.18 -6.29
CA ILE A 181 -5.57 8.36 -6.77
C ILE A 181 -5.52 9.17 -8.07
N ALA A 182 -6.39 8.84 -9.05
CA ALA A 182 -6.48 9.53 -10.33
C ALA A 182 -6.96 10.99 -10.21
N VAL A 183 -7.95 11.27 -9.36
CA VAL A 183 -8.45 12.63 -9.08
C VAL A 183 -7.41 13.46 -8.34
N ALA A 184 -6.70 12.86 -7.37
CA ALA A 184 -5.57 13.50 -6.70
C ALA A 184 -4.41 13.85 -7.66
N PHE A 185 -4.32 13.14 -8.79
CA PHE A 185 -3.38 13.40 -9.87
C PHE A 185 -3.88 14.50 -10.82
N ALA A 186 -5.15 14.45 -11.25
CA ALA A 186 -5.74 15.41 -12.19
C ALA A 186 -5.78 16.85 -11.64
N ARG A 187 -6.01 17.04 -10.34
CA ARG A 187 -6.04 18.39 -9.70
C ARG A 187 -4.68 19.10 -9.62
N ARG A 188 -3.63 18.57 -10.23
CA ARG A 188 -2.26 19.11 -10.19
C ARG A 188 -1.73 19.59 -11.54
N HIS A 189 -2.50 19.40 -12.61
CA HIS A 189 -2.30 20.00 -13.93
C HIS A 189 -3.42 21.01 -14.16
#